data_AF-A0A843RN05-F1
#
_entry.id   AF-A0A843RN05-F1
#
_cell.length_a   1.000
_cell.length_b   1.000
_cell.length_c   1.000
_cell.angle_alpha   90.00
_cell.angle_beta   90.00
_cell.angle_gamma   90.00
#
_symmetry.space_group_name_H-M   'P 1'
#
loop_
_entity.id
_entity.type
_entity.pdbx_description
1 polymer ?
#
loop_
_entity_poly.entity_id
_entity_poly.type
_entity_poly.pdbx_seq_one_letter_code
_entity_poly.pdbx_strand_id
1 'polypeptide(L)'
;MFCKNCGTEIADKALICYKCGRATFEAQRQPPLPRARLGPLLSVLALIALVLAALFLGATQTDEVPWWVPWVIGGIAFLLLLWRAARWRK
;
A
#
# COMPACT_ATOMS: atom_id res chain seq x y z
N MET A 1 33.09 -30.19 0.09
CA MET A 1 31.73 -30.82 0.16
C MET A 1 31.24 -31.32 -1.21
N PHE A 2 30.12 -32.07 -1.31
CA PHE A 2 29.56 -32.54 -2.59
C PHE A 2 28.24 -31.84 -2.98
N CYS A 3 28.01 -31.62 -4.28
CA CYS A 3 26.76 -31.09 -4.80
C CYS A 3 25.60 -32.06 -4.57
N LYS A 4 24.52 -31.62 -3.91
CA LYS A 4 23.29 -32.41 -3.74
C LYS A 4 22.59 -32.78 -5.05
N ASN A 5 22.91 -32.07 -6.14
CA ASN A 5 22.25 -32.27 -7.43
C ASN A 5 23.03 -33.17 -8.39
N CYS A 6 24.34 -32.95 -8.54
CA CYS A 6 25.15 -33.63 -9.56
C CYS A 6 26.33 -34.43 -8.98
N GLY A 7 26.52 -34.43 -7.65
CA GLY A 7 27.55 -35.21 -6.97
C GLY A 7 28.98 -34.72 -7.16
N THR A 8 29.21 -33.56 -7.80
CA THR A 8 30.59 -33.04 -7.94
C THR A 8 31.14 -32.57 -6.62
N GLU A 9 32.45 -32.69 -6.45
CA GLU A 9 33.16 -32.02 -5.37
C GLU A 9 33.12 -30.50 -5.58
N ILE A 10 32.80 -29.76 -4.54
CA ILE A 10 32.74 -28.31 -4.54
C ILE A 10 33.41 -27.78 -3.27
N ALA A 11 34.05 -26.60 -3.37
CA ALA A 11 34.57 -25.85 -2.23
C ALA A 11 33.48 -25.53 -1.19
N ASP A 12 33.87 -25.47 0.08
CA ASP A 12 32.91 -25.36 1.20
C ASP A 12 32.16 -24.01 1.29
N LYS A 13 32.54 -23.03 0.46
CA LYS A 13 31.89 -21.71 0.39
C LYS A 13 31.33 -21.40 -0.99
N ALA A 14 31.23 -22.38 -1.88
CA ALA A 14 30.68 -22.14 -3.20
C ALA A 14 29.18 -21.88 -3.11
N LEU A 15 28.74 -20.75 -3.64
CA LEU A 15 27.33 -20.38 -3.73
C LEU A 15 26.59 -21.16 -4.82
N ILE A 16 27.32 -21.51 -5.89
CA ILE A 16 26.78 -22.14 -7.10
C ILE A 16 27.71 -23.28 -7.51
N CYS A 17 27.16 -24.42 -7.92
CA CYS A 17 27.94 -25.51 -8.50
C CYS A 17 28.46 -25.12 -9.89
N TYR A 18 29.77 -25.19 -10.10
CA TYR A 18 30.39 -24.87 -11.40
C TYR A 18 30.00 -25.83 -12.54
N LYS A 19 29.59 -27.07 -12.22
CA LYS A 19 29.22 -28.07 -13.23
C LYS A 19 27.76 -28.01 -13.64
N CYS A 20 26.83 -27.88 -12.68
CA CYS A 20 25.40 -27.93 -12.98
C CYS A 20 24.66 -26.60 -12.79
N GLY A 21 25.32 -25.55 -12.31
CA GLY A 21 24.74 -24.20 -12.15
C GLY A 21 23.71 -24.06 -11.02
N ARG A 22 23.45 -25.10 -10.23
CA ARG A 22 22.46 -25.04 -9.14
C ARG A 22 23.06 -24.40 -7.89
N ALA A 23 22.25 -23.64 -7.16
CA ALA A 23 22.62 -23.09 -5.86
C ALA A 23 22.87 -24.22 -4.85
N THR A 24 23.90 -24.08 -4.04
CA THR A 24 24.27 -25.06 -3.00
C THR A 24 23.47 -24.89 -1.71
N PHE A 25 22.81 -23.73 -1.56
CA PHE A 25 21.98 -23.37 -0.42
C PHE A 25 20.53 -23.14 -0.86
N GLU A 26 19.61 -23.40 0.06
CA GLU A 26 18.21 -23.00 -0.08
C GLU A 26 18.02 -21.57 0.41
N ALA A 27 17.12 -20.83 -0.23
CA ALA A 27 16.80 -19.46 0.17
C ALA A 27 16.09 -19.47 1.54
N GLN A 28 16.79 -19.06 2.59
CA GLN A 28 16.21 -18.94 3.94
C GLN A 28 15.15 -17.84 4.05
N ARG A 29 15.19 -16.82 3.20
CA ARG A 29 14.18 -15.76 3.20
C ARG A 29 13.11 -16.04 2.16
N GLN A 30 11.92 -16.37 2.66
CA GLN A 30 10.71 -16.24 1.87
C GLN A 30 10.36 -14.76 1.70
N PRO A 31 9.90 -14.34 0.51
CA PRO A 31 9.43 -12.97 0.32
C PRO A 31 8.22 -12.69 1.22
N PRO A 32 8.10 -11.48 1.79
CA PRO A 32 6.93 -11.11 2.59
C PRO A 32 5.67 -11.19 1.72
N LEU A 33 4.57 -11.68 2.32
CA LEU A 33 3.27 -11.75 1.64
C LEU A 33 2.84 -10.36 1.13
N PRO A 34 2.33 -10.25 -0.11
CA PRO A 34 1.86 -8.99 -0.65
C PRO A 34 0.68 -8.48 0.19
N ARG A 35 0.83 -7.28 0.78
CA ARG A 35 -0.25 -6.62 1.52
C ARG A 35 -1.36 -6.18 0.56
N ALA A 36 -2.60 -6.53 0.87
CA ALA A 36 -3.76 -6.05 0.14
C ALA A 36 -3.87 -4.51 0.23
N ARG A 37 -3.79 -3.82 -0.92
CA ARG A 37 -3.86 -2.35 -0.98
C ARG A 37 -5.31 -1.89 -1.15
N LEU A 38 -6.01 -1.70 -0.03
CA LEU A 38 -7.31 -1.01 0.03
C LEU A 38 -7.19 0.53 -0.01
N GLY A 39 -5.96 1.06 0.03
CA GLY A 39 -5.68 2.50 0.03
C GLY A 39 -6.30 3.32 -1.11
N PRO A 40 -6.13 2.92 -2.40
CA PRO A 40 -6.66 3.72 -3.50
C PRO A 40 -8.19 3.67 -3.59
N LEU A 41 -8.82 2.53 -3.27
CA LEU A 41 -10.28 2.39 -3.32
C LEU A 41 -10.97 3.32 -2.30
N LEU A 42 -10.49 3.34 -1.05
CA LEU A 42 -10.99 4.26 -0.02
C LEU A 42 -10.80 5.73 -0.41
N SER A 43 -9.73 6.04 -1.15
CA SER A 43 -9.52 7.41 -1.62
C SER A 43 -10.49 7.88 -2.69
N VAL A 44 -10.82 6.98 -3.62
CA VAL A 44 -11.79 7.25 -4.68
C VAL A 44 -13.18 7.42 -4.05
N LEU A 45 -13.55 6.54 -3.11
CA LEU A 45 -14.80 6.66 -2.34
C LEU A 45 -14.90 7.98 -1.57
N ALA A 46 -13.82 8.42 -0.91
CA ALA A 46 -13.81 9.70 -0.20
C ALA A 46 -13.94 10.91 -1.14
N LEU A 47 -13.28 10.90 -2.29
CA LEU A 47 -13.43 11.94 -3.32
C LEU A 47 -14.85 11.97 -3.88
N ILE A 48 -15.42 10.81 -4.20
CA ILE A 48 -16.82 10.70 -4.66
C ILE A 48 -17.77 11.27 -3.61
N ALA A 49 -17.58 10.93 -2.34
CA ALA A 49 -18.41 11.45 -1.24
C ALA A 49 -18.29 12.98 -1.10
N LEU A 50 -17.08 13.55 -1.22
CA LEU A 50 -16.87 15.00 -1.20
C LEU A 50 -17.52 15.71 -2.39
N VAL A 51 -17.39 15.15 -3.59
CA VAL A 51 -18.02 15.69 -4.81
C VAL A 51 -19.54 15.63 -4.69
N LEU A 52 -20.10 14.51 -4.23
CA LEU A 52 -21.55 14.39 -3.99
C LEU A 52 -22.04 15.37 -2.94
N ALA A 53 -21.30 15.57 -1.84
CA ALA A 53 -21.64 16.56 -0.83
C ALA A 53 -21.63 17.98 -1.40
N ALA A 54 -20.61 18.34 -2.19
CA ALA A 54 -20.50 19.65 -2.84
C ALA A 54 -21.63 19.88 -3.85
N LEU A 55 -21.97 18.87 -4.66
CA LEU A 55 -23.09 18.93 -5.60
C LEU A 55 -24.43 19.05 -4.87
N PHE A 56 -24.59 18.34 -3.74
CA PHE A 56 -25.82 18.40 -2.94
C PHE A 56 -26.00 19.79 -2.31
N LEU A 57 -24.95 20.36 -1.74
CA LEU A 57 -24.93 21.72 -1.19
C LEU A 57 -25.17 22.79 -2.27
N GLY A 58 -24.63 22.59 -3.49
CA GLY A 58 -24.82 23.52 -4.60
C GLY A 58 -26.19 23.41 -5.29
N ALA A 59 -26.83 22.24 -5.23
CA ALA A 59 -28.15 22.02 -5.81
C ALA A 59 -29.29 22.56 -4.92
N THR A 60 -29.06 22.70 -3.62
CA THR A 60 -30.05 23.25 -2.69
C THR A 60 -29.85 24.77 -2.52
N GLN A 61 -30.67 25.60 -3.17
CA GLN A 61 -30.78 27.06 -2.94
C GLN A 61 -31.40 27.38 -1.56
N THR A 62 -30.79 26.90 -0.48
CA THR A 62 -31.20 27.26 0.87
C THR A 62 -30.29 28.38 1.35
N ASP A 63 -30.83 29.61 1.39
CA ASP A 63 -30.13 30.83 1.86
C ASP A 63 -29.70 30.77 3.33
N GLU A 64 -30.06 29.72 4.06
CA GLU A 64 -29.65 29.49 5.44
C GLU A 64 -28.77 28.25 5.57
N VAL A 65 -27.51 28.35 5.12
CA VAL A 65 -26.47 27.39 5.51
C VAL A 65 -25.83 27.88 6.80
N PRO A 66 -25.99 27.18 7.94
CA PRO A 66 -25.39 27.60 9.19
C PRO A 66 -23.86 27.71 9.07
N TRP A 67 -23.31 28.80 9.58
CA TRP A 67 -21.89 29.17 9.41
C TRP A 67 -20.87 28.12 9.87
N TRP A 68 -21.28 27.14 10.70
CA TRP A 68 -20.43 26.05 11.21
C TRP A 68 -20.30 24.86 10.24
N VAL A 69 -21.26 24.67 9.35
CA VAL A 69 -21.30 23.54 8.39
C VAL A 69 -20.06 23.50 7.47
N PRO A 70 -19.63 24.60 6.82
CA PRO A 70 -18.42 24.57 5.99
C PRO A 70 -17.15 24.29 6.80
N TRP A 71 -17.10 24.72 8.07
CA TRP A 71 -15.96 24.46 8.96
C TRP A 71 -15.88 22.99 9.37
N VAL A 72 -17.02 22.33 9.60
CA VAL A 72 -17.08 20.90 9.89
C VAL A 72 -16.64 20.09 8.66
N ILE A 73 -17.11 20.45 7.46
CA ILE A 73 -16.71 19.79 6.21
C ILE A 73 -15.21 19.97 5.97
N GLY A 74 -14.69 21.19 6.14
CA GLY A 74 -13.26 21.50 6.03
C GLY A 74 -12.42 20.73 7.06
N GLY A 75 -12.88 20.65 8.31
CA GLY A 75 -12.20 19.91 9.37
C GLY A 75 -12.14 18.40 9.11
N ILE A 76 -13.23 17.81 8.64
CA ILE A 76 -13.29 16.38 8.27
C ILE A 76 -12.39 16.12 7.06
N ALA A 77 -12.41 16.96 6.04
CA ALA A 77 -11.53 16.85 4.88
C ALA A 77 -10.06 16.95 5.28
N PHE A 78 -9.72 17.88 6.16
CA PHE A 78 -8.35 18.05 6.67
C PHE A 78 -7.88 16.86 7.51
N LEU A 79 -8.74 16.33 8.40
CA LEU A 79 -8.46 15.12 9.18
C LEU A 79 -8.27 13.89 8.28
N LEU A 80 -9.09 13.73 7.24
CA LEU A 80 -8.93 12.65 6.26
C LEU A 80 -7.63 12.77 5.47
N LEU A 81 -7.23 14.00 5.09
CA LEU A 81 -5.97 14.26 4.41
C LEU A 81 -4.75 14.01 5.32
N LEU A 82 -4.82 14.42 6.59
CA LEU A 82 -3.78 14.13 7.58
C LEU A 82 -3.67 12.63 7.87
N TRP A 83 -4.79 11.94 8.03
CA TRP A 83 -4.83 10.49 8.21
C TRP A 83 -4.25 9.75 6.99
N ARG A 84 -4.57 10.25 5.78
CA ARG A 84 -3.97 9.76 4.54
C ARG A 84 -2.46 10.00 4.50
N ALA A 85 -1.99 11.19 4.87
CA ALA A 85 -0.57 11.51 4.89
C ALA A 85 0.20 10.68 5.94
N ALA A 86 -0.40 10.45 7.11
CA ALA A 86 0.17 9.59 8.15
C ALA A 86 0.23 8.12 7.72
N ARG A 87 -0.78 7.64 6.97
CA ARG A 87 -0.80 6.30 6.37
C ARG A 87 0.22 6.13 5.24
N TRP A 88 0.62 7.22 4.57
CA TRP A 88 1.66 7.18 3.54
C TRP A 88 3.09 7.13 4.10
N ARG A 89 3.30 7.57 5.35
CA ARG A 89 4.62 7.51 6.00
C ARG A 89 4.92 6.19 6.72
N LYS A 90 3.96 5.28 6.83
CA LYS A 90 4.12 3.93 7.41
C LYS A 90 4.00 2.86 6.34
#